data_AF-A0A454VXJ4-F1
#
_entry.id   AF-A0A454VXJ4-F1
#
_cell.length_a   1.000
_cell.length_b   1.000
_cell.length_c   1.000
_cell.angle_alpha   90.00
_cell.angle_beta   90.00
_cell.angle_gamma   90.00
#
_symmetry.space_group_name_H-M   'P 1'
#
loop_
_entity.id
_entity.type
_entity.pdbx_description
1 polymer ?
#
loop_
_entity_poly.entity_id
_entity_poly.type
_entity_poly.pdbx_seq_one_letter_code
_entity_poly.pdbx_strand_id
1 'polypeptide(L)'
;EALTALGVPERFDLPRGGYRLATGRFQGRETVVLDGVGEDGLFHAVQTLRQLLGSGREVPGVVVRDWPGTAERGVTEGFYGRPWTLDERLGQLDFLGRTKQNRYLYAPGDDPYRQLQWREPYPAAQRAEFRALAERARANHVTLGWAVSPAQSMCLASSADVAALTRKLDDMWALGVRSFQLQFQDASYDEWHCSRDADAFGRGPEAAAAAHARVANTVARHLAERHPDGEPLTVMPTEY
;
A
#
# COMPACT_ATOMS: atom_id res chain seq x y z
N GLU A 1 7.39 11.40 -31.89
CA GLU A 1 8.40 11.51 -32.96
C GLU A 1 9.53 10.49 -32.83
N ALA A 2 10.41 10.59 -31.83
CA ALA A 2 11.54 9.65 -31.70
C ALA A 2 11.10 8.17 -31.55
N LEU A 3 10.10 7.87 -30.71
CA LEU A 3 9.55 6.51 -30.58
C LEU A 3 8.96 5.98 -31.89
N THR A 4 8.23 6.84 -32.62
CA THR A 4 7.67 6.49 -33.93
C THR A 4 8.77 6.18 -34.95
N ALA A 5 9.83 6.99 -34.97
CA ALA A 5 10.99 6.78 -35.84
C ALA A 5 11.76 5.49 -35.50
N LEU A 6 11.72 5.04 -34.24
CA LEU A 6 12.29 3.78 -33.77
C LEU A 6 11.33 2.59 -33.91
N GLY A 7 10.19 2.75 -34.61
CA GLY A 7 9.24 1.67 -34.87
C GLY A 7 8.41 1.24 -33.65
N VAL A 8 8.33 2.06 -32.60
CA VAL A 8 7.54 1.74 -31.41
C VAL A 8 6.06 2.08 -31.64
N PRO A 9 5.13 1.13 -31.42
CA PRO A 9 3.69 1.40 -31.48
C PRO A 9 3.25 2.54 -30.54
N GLU A 10 2.14 3.18 -30.88
CA GLU A 10 1.57 4.28 -30.09
C GLU A 10 1.15 3.86 -28.67
N ARG A 11 0.99 4.85 -27.78
CA ARG A 11 0.74 4.64 -26.36
C ARG A 11 -0.71 4.29 -26.02
N PHE A 12 -1.67 4.53 -26.92
CA PHE A 12 -3.10 4.63 -26.62
C PHE A 12 -3.74 3.40 -25.98
N ASP A 13 -3.05 2.26 -25.96
CA ASP A 13 -3.53 0.98 -25.43
C ASP A 13 -2.79 0.49 -24.17
N LEU A 14 -1.89 1.29 -23.58
CA LEU A 14 -1.18 0.91 -22.36
C LEU A 14 -1.94 1.30 -21.08
N PRO A 15 -2.13 0.36 -20.13
CA PRO A 15 -2.76 0.67 -18.84
C PRO A 15 -1.81 1.48 -17.93
N ARG A 16 -2.31 1.92 -16.77
CA ARG A 16 -1.51 2.61 -15.75
C ARG A 16 -0.28 1.77 -15.37
N GLY A 17 0.87 2.41 -15.27
CA GLY A 17 2.15 1.74 -15.01
C GLY A 17 2.78 1.10 -16.25
N GLY A 18 2.10 1.13 -17.40
CA GLY A 18 2.67 0.73 -18.70
C GLY A 18 3.65 1.76 -19.24
N TYR A 19 4.59 1.31 -20.07
CA TYR A 19 5.62 2.16 -20.65
C TYR A 19 6.18 1.62 -21.95
N ARG A 20 6.94 2.50 -22.62
CA ARG A 20 7.69 2.26 -23.83
C ARG A 20 9.14 2.68 -23.61
N LEU A 21 10.08 1.85 -24.04
CA LEU A 21 11.51 2.17 -24.05
C LEU A 21 12.05 1.77 -25.41
N ALA A 22 12.83 2.65 -26.04
CA ALA A 22 13.57 2.29 -27.24
C ALA A 22 14.96 2.92 -27.25
N THR A 23 15.90 2.19 -27.85
CA THR A 23 17.26 2.64 -28.10
C THR A 23 17.56 2.56 -29.59
N GLY A 24 18.32 3.52 -30.10
CA GLY A 24 18.73 3.54 -31.50
C GLY A 24 19.18 4.92 -31.94
N ARG A 25 19.21 5.17 -33.25
CA ARG A 25 19.59 6.47 -33.80
C ARG A 25 18.38 7.29 -34.17
N PHE A 26 18.28 8.50 -33.62
CA PHE A 26 17.28 9.49 -34.00
C PHE A 26 17.98 10.80 -34.38
N GLN A 27 17.63 11.36 -35.55
CA GLN A 27 18.26 12.57 -36.10
C GLN A 27 19.81 12.52 -36.10
N GLY A 28 20.36 11.35 -36.44
CA GLY A 28 21.80 11.13 -36.53
C GLY A 28 22.52 10.88 -35.19
N ARG A 29 21.83 10.91 -34.05
CA ARG A 29 22.41 10.71 -32.71
C ARG A 29 21.95 9.42 -32.06
N GLU A 30 22.85 8.74 -31.35
CA GLU A 30 22.49 7.66 -30.43
C GLU A 30 21.52 8.21 -29.37
N THR A 31 20.38 7.55 -29.23
CA THR A 31 19.23 8.06 -28.47
C THR A 31 18.60 6.92 -27.67
N VAL A 32 18.31 7.19 -26.40
CA VAL A 32 17.45 6.37 -25.54
C VAL A 32 16.18 7.17 -25.29
N VAL A 33 15.01 6.59 -25.56
CA VAL A 33 13.72 7.22 -25.33
C VAL A 33 12.92 6.39 -24.35
N LEU A 34 12.40 7.06 -23.32
CA LEU A 34 11.49 6.49 -22.32
C LEU A 34 10.18 7.27 -22.39
N ASP A 35 9.06 6.56 -22.46
CA ASP A 35 7.73 7.16 -22.35
C ASP A 35 6.82 6.29 -21.49
N GLY A 36 6.29 6.87 -20.43
CA GLY A 36 5.49 6.17 -19.44
C GLY A 36 4.05 6.65 -19.37
N VAL A 37 3.13 5.74 -19.05
CA VAL A 37 1.77 6.09 -18.68
C VAL A 37 1.75 6.66 -17.26
N GLY A 38 1.83 7.98 -17.16
CA GLY A 38 1.95 8.69 -15.88
C GLY A 38 3.35 8.55 -15.26
N GLU A 39 3.50 9.02 -14.02
CA GLU A 39 4.79 8.99 -13.32
C GLU A 39 5.25 7.56 -13.04
N ASP A 40 4.34 6.66 -12.66
CA ASP A 40 4.64 5.24 -12.40
C ASP A 40 5.17 4.52 -13.64
N GLY A 41 4.55 4.74 -14.80
CA GLY A 41 5.01 4.16 -16.06
C GLY A 41 6.41 4.64 -16.41
N LEU A 42 6.69 5.93 -16.22
CA LEU A 42 8.01 6.48 -16.52
C LEU A 42 9.06 5.91 -15.56
N PHE A 43 8.73 5.81 -14.28
CA PHE A 43 9.57 5.16 -13.28
C PHE A 43 9.88 3.71 -13.66
N HIS A 44 8.87 2.93 -14.07
CA HIS A 44 9.07 1.56 -14.54
C HIS A 44 9.99 1.48 -15.77
N ALA A 45 9.86 2.42 -16.71
CA ALA A 45 10.75 2.51 -17.87
C ALA A 45 12.21 2.73 -17.45
N VAL A 46 12.44 3.59 -16.46
CA VAL A 46 13.76 3.81 -15.86
C VAL A 46 14.27 2.54 -15.18
N GLN A 47 13.44 1.78 -14.47
CA GLN A 47 13.87 0.51 -13.87
C GLN A 47 14.33 -0.50 -14.92
N THR A 48 13.64 -0.58 -16.06
CA THR A 48 14.08 -1.43 -17.18
C THR A 48 15.38 -0.94 -17.79
N LEU A 49 15.54 0.37 -17.99
CA LEU A 49 16.80 0.93 -18.46
C LEU A 49 17.97 0.60 -17.52
N ARG A 50 17.76 0.67 -16.19
CA ARG A 50 18.79 0.28 -15.20
C ARG A 50 19.19 -1.19 -15.33
N GLN A 51 18.25 -2.09 -15.61
CA GLN A 51 18.55 -3.50 -15.84
C GLN A 51 19.32 -3.72 -17.15
N LEU A 52 18.95 -2.99 -18.21
CA LEU A 52 19.63 -3.05 -19.51
C LEU A 52 21.07 -2.50 -19.45
N LEU A 53 21.30 -1.46 -18.65
CA LEU A 53 22.65 -0.90 -18.41
C LEU A 53 23.52 -1.85 -17.57
N GLY A 54 22.93 -2.57 -16.61
CA GLY A 54 23.68 -3.40 -15.66
C GLY A 54 24.74 -2.57 -14.90
N SER A 55 25.99 -3.03 -14.94
CA SER A 55 27.17 -2.28 -14.45
C SER A 55 27.94 -1.55 -15.57
N GLY A 56 27.47 -1.65 -16.81
CA GLY A 56 28.11 -1.12 -18.00
C GLY A 56 27.66 0.31 -18.35
N ARG A 57 28.17 0.81 -19.48
CA ARG A 57 27.78 2.09 -20.08
C ARG A 57 27.11 1.94 -21.45
N GLU A 58 26.89 0.70 -21.87
CA GLU A 58 26.27 0.37 -23.14
C GLU A 58 24.84 -0.11 -22.90
N VAL A 59 23.94 0.22 -23.82
CA VAL A 59 22.55 -0.25 -23.80
C VAL A 59 22.32 -1.00 -25.10
N PRO A 60 21.79 -2.23 -25.07
CA PRO A 60 21.48 -2.97 -26.30
C PRO A 60 20.43 -2.22 -27.13
N GLY A 61 20.47 -2.43 -28.45
CA GLY A 61 19.41 -1.99 -29.36
C GLY A 61 18.12 -2.75 -29.08
N VAL A 62 17.14 -2.11 -28.45
CA VAL A 62 15.89 -2.75 -28.03
C VAL A 62 14.69 -1.83 -28.25
N VAL A 63 13.54 -2.46 -28.45
CA VAL A 63 12.22 -1.84 -28.36
C VAL A 63 11.43 -2.62 -27.33
N VAL A 64 11.00 -1.94 -26.27
CA VAL A 64 10.23 -2.50 -25.17
C VAL A 64 8.88 -1.78 -25.11
N ARG A 65 7.83 -2.58 -25.03
CA ARG A 65 6.48 -2.15 -24.69
C ARG A 65 6.00 -3.10 -23.59
N ASP A 66 5.76 -2.57 -22.39
CA ASP A 66 5.57 -3.39 -21.19
C ASP A 66 4.55 -2.75 -20.24
N TRP A 67 3.86 -3.57 -19.46
CA TRP A 67 2.79 -3.15 -18.55
C TRP A 67 2.49 -4.24 -17.51
N PRO A 68 1.94 -3.87 -16.33
CA PRO A 68 1.63 -4.85 -15.30
C PRO A 68 0.39 -5.69 -15.64
N GLY A 69 0.40 -6.98 -15.29
CA GLY A 69 -0.76 -7.87 -15.41
C GLY A 69 -1.84 -7.64 -14.34
N THR A 70 -1.48 -7.05 -13.20
CA THR A 70 -2.39 -6.67 -12.11
C THR A 70 -2.12 -5.25 -11.65
N ALA A 71 -3.17 -4.52 -11.25
CA ALA A 71 -3.05 -3.15 -10.77
C ALA A 71 -2.26 -3.04 -9.45
N GLU A 72 -2.44 -4.02 -8.56
CA GLU A 72 -1.82 -4.10 -7.25
C GLU A 72 -0.78 -5.24 -7.22
N ARG A 73 0.44 -4.92 -6.79
CA ARG A 73 1.58 -5.85 -6.74
C ARG A 73 2.44 -5.48 -5.54
N GLY A 74 2.66 -6.40 -4.60
CA GLY A 74 3.38 -6.01 -3.40
C GLY A 74 3.45 -7.06 -2.32
N VAL A 75 3.82 -6.58 -1.13
CA VAL A 75 4.08 -7.42 0.05
C VAL A 75 3.30 -6.89 1.24
N THR A 76 2.72 -7.81 2.00
CA THR A 76 2.19 -7.57 3.35
C THR A 76 3.16 -8.15 4.35
N GLU A 77 3.63 -7.35 5.32
CA GLU A 77 4.44 -7.82 6.45
C GLU A 77 3.56 -8.54 7.48
N GLY A 78 2.89 -9.63 7.08
CA GLY A 78 1.85 -10.30 7.89
C GLY A 78 2.31 -11.57 8.63
N PHE A 79 3.62 -11.81 8.74
CA PHE A 79 4.15 -13.02 9.39
C PHE A 79 4.21 -12.86 10.92
N TYR A 80 4.19 -14.00 11.62
CA TYR A 80 4.43 -14.08 13.07
C TYR A 80 5.92 -13.99 13.40
N GLY A 81 6.20 -13.51 14.61
CA GLY A 81 7.56 -13.37 15.14
C GLY A 81 8.14 -11.99 14.90
N ARG A 82 9.46 -11.88 15.05
CA ARG A 82 10.18 -10.60 15.10
C ARG A 82 9.86 -9.74 13.86
N PRO A 83 9.23 -8.56 14.03
CA PRO A 83 8.98 -7.63 12.94
C PRO A 83 10.30 -7.20 12.27
N TRP A 84 10.22 -6.82 11.00
CA TRP A 84 11.38 -6.27 10.32
C TRP A 84 11.89 -5.01 11.02
N THR A 85 13.20 -4.87 11.05
CA THR A 85 13.87 -3.62 11.41
C THR A 85 13.58 -2.53 10.38
N LEU A 86 13.80 -1.26 10.74
CA LEU A 86 13.65 -0.15 9.79
C LEU A 86 14.50 -0.36 8.53
N ASP A 87 15.76 -0.78 8.67
CA ASP A 87 16.67 -0.97 7.53
C ASP A 87 16.18 -2.06 6.58
N GLU A 88 15.65 -3.16 7.12
CA GLU A 88 15.05 -4.24 6.32
C GLU A 88 13.81 -3.74 5.56
N ARG A 89 12.95 -2.95 6.20
CA ARG A 89 11.77 -2.34 5.55
C ARG A 89 12.17 -1.36 4.44
N LEU A 90 13.18 -0.52 4.68
CA LEU A 90 13.70 0.39 3.66
C LEU A 90 14.33 -0.35 2.49
N GLY A 91 15.08 -1.42 2.76
CA GLY A 91 15.62 -2.31 1.72
C GLY A 91 14.53 -3.02 0.93
N GLN A 92 13.44 -3.42 1.60
CA GLN A 92 12.29 -4.00 0.94
C GLN A 92 11.60 -3.00 0.00
N LEU A 93 11.40 -1.76 0.43
CA LEU A 93 10.85 -0.71 -0.44
C LEU A 93 11.70 -0.47 -1.70
N ASP A 94 13.02 -0.49 -1.57
CA ASP A 94 13.93 -0.40 -2.71
C ASP A 94 13.81 -1.62 -3.65
N PHE A 95 13.64 -2.81 -3.09
CA PHE A 95 13.42 -4.03 -3.87
C PHE A 95 12.09 -3.97 -4.64
N LEU A 96 11.01 -3.55 -3.98
CA LEU A 96 9.70 -3.38 -4.61
C LEU A 96 9.77 -2.41 -5.79
N GLY A 97 10.37 -1.23 -5.60
CA GLY A 97 10.55 -0.25 -6.68
C GLY A 97 11.34 -0.80 -7.87
N ARG A 98 12.51 -1.43 -7.62
CA ARG A 98 13.35 -2.02 -8.68
C ARG A 98 12.68 -3.18 -9.43
N THR A 99 11.73 -3.86 -8.79
CA THR A 99 10.95 -4.96 -9.37
C THR A 99 9.55 -4.56 -9.83
N LYS A 100 9.25 -3.24 -9.88
CA LYS A 100 7.98 -2.67 -10.36
C LYS A 100 6.75 -3.10 -9.53
N GLN A 101 6.96 -3.45 -8.27
CA GLN A 101 5.89 -3.65 -7.29
C GLN A 101 5.54 -2.29 -6.67
N ASN A 102 4.27 -2.06 -6.40
CA ASN A 102 3.74 -0.75 -6.02
C ASN A 102 3.04 -0.74 -4.66
N ARG A 103 3.09 -1.83 -3.88
CA ARG A 103 2.42 -1.87 -2.58
C ARG A 103 3.25 -2.50 -1.47
N TYR A 104 3.23 -1.86 -0.31
CA TYR A 104 3.76 -2.42 0.92
C TYR A 104 2.75 -2.17 2.04
N LEU A 105 2.22 -3.25 2.61
CA LEU A 105 1.29 -3.18 3.73
C LEU A 105 2.05 -3.51 5.03
N TYR A 106 2.23 -2.49 5.88
CA TYR A 106 2.75 -2.65 7.22
C TYR A 106 1.71 -3.39 8.08
N ALA A 107 1.96 -4.67 8.35
CA ALA A 107 1.08 -5.52 9.12
C ALA A 107 1.75 -6.48 10.15
N PRO A 108 2.87 -6.10 10.82
CA PRO A 108 3.57 -7.00 11.74
C PRO A 108 2.73 -7.41 12.96
N GLY A 109 2.56 -8.73 13.17
CA GLY A 109 1.68 -9.29 14.20
C GLY A 109 2.05 -8.91 15.64
N ASP A 110 3.32 -8.63 15.92
CA ASP A 110 3.79 -8.31 17.28
C ASP A 110 3.77 -6.79 17.59
N ASP A 111 3.22 -5.94 16.70
CA ASP A 111 3.11 -4.50 16.95
C ASP A 111 1.86 -4.17 17.81
N PRO A 112 2.03 -3.77 19.08
CA PRO A 112 0.89 -3.54 19.98
C PRO A 112 0.04 -2.34 19.56
N TYR A 113 0.61 -1.35 18.85
CA TYR A 113 -0.11 -0.15 18.41
C TYR A 113 -1.05 -0.41 17.22
N ARG A 114 -1.02 -1.62 16.66
CA ARG A 114 -2.01 -2.12 15.70
C ARG A 114 -3.08 -2.97 16.36
N GLN A 115 -2.79 -3.50 17.54
CA GLN A 115 -3.63 -4.43 18.28
C GLN A 115 -4.07 -3.77 19.59
N LEU A 116 -3.63 -4.28 20.75
CA LEU A 116 -4.14 -3.87 22.07
C LEU A 116 -4.01 -2.38 22.39
N GLN A 117 -3.02 -1.68 21.82
CA GLN A 117 -2.77 -0.25 22.00
C GLN A 117 -3.20 0.58 20.78
N TRP A 118 -4.14 0.10 19.96
CA TRP A 118 -4.57 0.79 18.75
C TRP A 118 -5.06 2.23 18.98
N ARG A 119 -5.54 2.56 20.19
CA ARG A 119 -5.98 3.91 20.58
C ARG A 119 -4.82 4.87 20.80
N GLU A 120 -3.64 4.36 21.13
CA GLU A 120 -2.49 5.17 21.49
C GLU A 120 -1.72 5.62 20.24
N PRO A 121 -1.20 6.86 20.21
CA PRO A 121 -0.30 7.27 19.13
C PRO A 121 1.01 6.48 19.22
N TYR A 122 1.64 6.23 18.07
CA TYR A 122 3.00 5.67 18.07
C TYR A 122 3.95 6.63 18.79
N PRO A 123 4.97 6.15 19.53
CA PRO A 123 5.96 7.01 20.16
C PRO A 123 6.79 7.79 19.13
N ALA A 124 7.47 8.84 19.59
CA ALA A 124 8.16 9.78 18.71
C ALA A 124 9.17 9.13 17.75
N ALA A 125 9.90 8.12 18.23
CA ALA A 125 10.87 7.38 17.44
C ALA A 125 10.18 6.63 16.28
N GLN A 126 9.18 5.79 16.57
CA GLN A 126 8.43 5.06 15.53
C GLN A 126 7.71 6.01 14.55
N ARG A 127 7.23 7.18 15.01
CA ARG A 127 6.68 8.19 14.09
C ARG A 127 7.73 8.73 13.11
N ALA A 128 9.00 8.86 13.51
CA ALA A 128 10.08 9.23 12.61
C ALA A 128 10.37 8.08 11.61
N GLU A 129 10.32 6.84 12.06
CA GLU A 129 10.45 5.65 11.20
C GLU A 129 9.36 5.61 10.13
N PHE A 130 8.08 5.82 10.48
CA PHE A 130 7.01 5.86 9.49
C PHE A 130 7.19 6.96 8.43
N ARG A 131 7.70 8.13 8.82
CA ARG A 131 8.02 9.19 7.84
C ARG A 131 9.15 8.77 6.90
N ALA A 132 10.19 8.10 7.43
CA ALA A 132 11.26 7.56 6.61
C ALA A 132 10.75 6.49 5.63
N LEU A 133 9.85 5.60 6.09
CA LEU A 133 9.18 4.61 5.23
C LEU A 133 8.34 5.30 4.16
N ALA A 134 7.53 6.30 4.51
CA ALA A 134 6.68 7.01 3.57
C ALA A 134 7.50 7.73 2.48
N GLU A 135 8.57 8.44 2.86
CA GLU A 135 9.47 9.07 1.90
C GLU A 135 10.14 8.05 0.98
N ARG A 136 10.59 6.92 1.53
CA ARG A 136 11.21 5.87 0.72
C ARG A 136 10.22 5.17 -0.20
N ALA A 137 9.00 4.94 0.25
CA ALA A 137 7.94 4.33 -0.53
C ALA A 137 7.56 5.23 -1.71
N ARG A 138 7.36 6.54 -1.45
CA ARG A 138 7.10 7.55 -2.48
C ARG A 138 8.22 7.61 -3.52
N ALA A 139 9.49 7.61 -3.10
CA ALA A 139 10.64 7.61 -4.00
C ALA A 139 10.73 6.35 -4.89
N ASN A 140 10.12 5.25 -4.45
CA ASN A 140 10.10 3.97 -5.18
C ASN A 140 8.75 3.69 -5.87
N HIS A 141 7.83 4.66 -5.95
CA HIS A 141 6.48 4.48 -6.51
C HIS A 141 5.71 3.32 -5.84
N VAL A 142 5.87 3.21 -4.51
CA VAL A 142 5.18 2.25 -3.66
C VAL A 142 4.17 2.98 -2.77
N THR A 143 2.92 2.54 -2.77
CA THR A 143 1.93 2.94 -1.76
C THR A 143 2.27 2.27 -0.44
N LEU A 144 2.57 3.08 0.58
CA LEU A 144 2.67 2.64 1.97
C LEU A 144 1.27 2.48 2.56
N GLY A 145 0.91 1.24 2.87
CA GLY A 145 -0.29 0.88 3.60
C GLY A 145 -0.02 0.56 5.06
N TRP A 146 -1.03 0.75 5.91
CA TRP A 146 -1.01 0.34 7.32
C TRP A 146 -2.27 -0.43 7.67
N ALA A 147 -2.10 -1.58 8.32
CA ALA A 147 -3.20 -2.38 8.81
C ALA A 147 -3.43 -2.16 10.31
N VAL A 148 -4.66 -2.35 10.78
CA VAL A 148 -5.00 -2.33 12.21
C VAL A 148 -5.99 -3.45 12.53
N SER A 149 -5.80 -4.08 13.68
CA SER A 149 -6.58 -5.23 14.15
C SER A 149 -7.22 -4.92 15.50
N PRO A 150 -8.25 -4.04 15.55
CA PRO A 150 -8.73 -3.49 16.81
C PRO A 150 -9.68 -4.43 17.58
N ALA A 151 -10.21 -5.47 16.91
CA ALA A 151 -11.35 -6.27 17.38
C ALA A 151 -11.16 -6.87 18.79
N GLN A 152 -9.96 -7.32 19.14
CA GLN A 152 -9.69 -7.95 20.43
C GLN A 152 -9.80 -7.01 21.64
N SER A 153 -9.79 -5.68 21.43
CA SER A 153 -9.81 -4.68 22.51
C SER A 153 -10.74 -3.49 22.26
N MET A 154 -11.52 -3.55 21.18
CA MET A 154 -12.46 -2.50 20.78
C MET A 154 -13.87 -2.89 21.18
N CYS A 155 -14.62 -1.95 21.75
CA CYS A 155 -16.08 -2.09 21.83
C CYS A 155 -16.65 -1.66 20.47
N LEU A 156 -17.02 -2.62 19.62
CA LEU A 156 -17.37 -2.38 18.21
C LEU A 156 -18.63 -1.51 18.06
N ALA A 157 -19.53 -1.50 19.03
CA ALA A 157 -20.72 -0.65 19.11
C ALA A 157 -20.39 0.78 19.57
N SER A 158 -19.27 1.01 20.26
CA SER A 158 -18.92 2.29 20.88
C SER A 158 -18.53 3.33 19.84
N SER A 159 -19.32 4.41 19.75
CA SER A 159 -18.97 5.57 18.90
C SER A 159 -17.68 6.25 19.35
N ALA A 160 -17.35 6.21 20.65
CA ALA A 160 -16.11 6.77 21.18
C ALA A 160 -14.88 5.99 20.70
N ASP A 161 -14.99 4.66 20.61
CA ASP A 161 -13.91 3.83 20.06
C ASP A 161 -13.77 4.02 18.55
N VAL A 162 -14.87 4.06 17.81
CA VAL A 162 -14.82 4.37 16.37
C VAL A 162 -14.20 5.76 16.12
N ALA A 163 -14.49 6.74 16.97
CA ALA A 163 -13.85 8.05 16.93
C ALA A 163 -12.36 8.01 17.27
N ALA A 164 -11.93 7.15 18.20
CA ALA A 164 -10.50 6.94 18.47
C ALA A 164 -9.79 6.28 17.29
N LEU A 165 -10.45 5.33 16.61
CA LEU A 165 -9.88 4.59 15.49
C LEU A 165 -9.66 5.52 14.29
N THR A 166 -10.67 6.33 13.97
CA THR A 166 -10.58 7.34 12.91
C THR A 166 -9.51 8.40 13.20
N ARG A 167 -9.35 8.87 14.44
CA ARG A 167 -8.22 9.72 14.82
C ARG A 167 -6.86 9.05 14.62
N LYS A 168 -6.74 7.77 15.00
CA LYS A 168 -5.50 7.00 14.77
C LYS A 168 -5.18 6.90 13.27
N LEU A 169 -6.18 6.69 12.42
CA LEU A 169 -5.99 6.66 10.96
C LEU A 169 -5.55 8.03 10.42
N ASP A 170 -6.13 9.12 10.90
CA ASP A 170 -5.70 10.48 10.56
C ASP A 170 -4.24 10.75 10.96
N ASP A 171 -3.84 10.28 12.15
CA ASP A 171 -2.44 10.37 12.61
C ASP A 171 -1.50 9.59 11.68
N MET A 172 -1.88 8.37 11.27
CA MET A 172 -1.09 7.57 10.33
C MET A 172 -1.03 8.20 8.93
N TRP A 173 -2.13 8.82 8.47
CA TRP A 173 -2.13 9.60 7.23
C TRP A 173 -1.14 10.76 7.30
N ALA A 174 -1.09 11.49 8.42
CA ALA A 174 -0.15 12.57 8.66
C ALA A 174 1.33 12.10 8.70
N LEU A 175 1.57 10.81 8.97
CA LEU A 175 2.90 10.19 8.86
C LEU A 175 3.27 9.73 7.45
N GLY A 176 2.33 9.82 6.49
CA GLY A 176 2.56 9.50 5.09
C GLY A 176 1.97 8.18 4.60
N VAL A 177 1.19 7.48 5.44
CA VAL A 177 0.40 6.31 4.99
C VAL A 177 -0.70 6.78 4.04
N ARG A 178 -0.94 6.02 2.96
CA ARG A 178 -1.94 6.35 1.93
C ARG A 178 -2.95 5.24 1.65
N SER A 179 -2.82 4.11 2.34
CA SER A 179 -3.72 2.96 2.20
C SER A 179 -3.95 2.33 3.57
N PHE A 180 -5.18 1.91 3.84
CA PHE A 180 -5.56 1.37 5.14
C PHE A 180 -6.25 0.02 5.01
N GLN A 181 -5.97 -0.86 5.97
CA GLN A 181 -6.66 -2.14 6.11
C GLN A 181 -7.20 -2.33 7.52
N LEU A 182 -8.48 -2.64 7.65
CA LEU A 182 -9.02 -3.17 8.90
C LEU A 182 -8.94 -4.70 8.87
N GLN A 183 -8.37 -5.28 9.92
CA GLN A 183 -8.26 -6.72 10.07
C GLN A 183 -9.13 -7.19 11.24
N PHE A 184 -9.97 -8.18 10.96
CA PHE A 184 -10.81 -8.85 11.94
C PHE A 184 -10.41 -10.32 12.11
N GLN A 185 -9.17 -10.66 11.75
CA GLN A 185 -8.54 -11.94 12.05
C GLN A 185 -8.53 -12.17 13.56
N ASP A 186 -8.66 -13.43 13.99
CA ASP A 186 -8.67 -13.83 15.40
C ASP A 186 -9.75 -13.13 16.26
N ALA A 187 -10.85 -12.69 15.64
CA ALA A 187 -12.03 -12.19 16.34
C ALA A 187 -12.93 -13.37 16.74
N SER A 188 -13.36 -13.41 18.01
CA SER A 188 -14.35 -14.40 18.47
C SER A 188 -15.75 -14.02 17.99
N TYR A 189 -16.56 -15.01 17.63
CA TYR A 189 -17.97 -14.82 17.24
C TYR A 189 -18.93 -14.75 18.44
N ASP A 190 -18.49 -15.27 19.58
CA ASP A 190 -19.35 -15.44 20.76
C ASP A 190 -18.82 -14.72 22.00
N GLU A 191 -17.51 -14.41 22.02
CA GLU A 191 -16.84 -13.72 23.12
C GLU A 191 -16.52 -12.29 22.71
N TRP A 192 -17.49 -11.42 22.95
CA TRP A 192 -17.30 -9.98 22.77
C TRP A 192 -16.38 -9.42 23.84
N HIS A 193 -15.46 -8.55 23.43
CA HIS A 193 -14.64 -7.77 24.35
C HIS A 193 -15.50 -6.83 25.24
N CYS A 194 -16.64 -6.37 24.69
CA CYS A 194 -17.53 -5.40 25.32
C CYS A 194 -18.95 -5.97 25.41
N SER A 195 -19.57 -5.93 26.59
CA SER A 195 -20.95 -6.43 26.76
C SER A 195 -21.97 -5.70 25.87
N ARG A 196 -21.71 -4.42 25.55
CA ARG A 196 -22.56 -3.62 24.65
C ARG A 196 -22.61 -4.15 23.23
N ASP A 197 -21.59 -4.89 22.79
CA ASP A 197 -21.58 -5.46 21.43
C ASP A 197 -22.61 -6.59 21.34
N ALA A 198 -22.72 -7.41 22.39
CA ALA A 198 -23.76 -8.44 22.48
C ALA A 198 -25.17 -7.81 22.49
N ASP A 199 -25.36 -6.72 23.25
CA ASP A 199 -26.64 -6.01 23.32
C ASP A 199 -27.03 -5.35 21.98
N ALA A 200 -26.04 -4.88 21.20
CA ALA A 200 -26.27 -4.18 19.95
C ALA A 200 -26.41 -5.10 18.73
N PHE A 201 -25.65 -6.20 18.67
CA PHE A 201 -25.55 -7.05 17.48
C PHE A 201 -26.05 -8.47 17.71
N GLY A 202 -26.13 -8.95 18.94
CA GLY A 202 -26.41 -10.35 19.26
C GLY A 202 -25.13 -11.19 19.37
N ARG A 203 -25.21 -12.47 19.00
CA ARG A 203 -24.08 -13.42 19.04
C ARG A 203 -24.06 -14.26 17.77
N GLY A 204 -22.92 -14.87 17.50
CA GLY A 204 -22.71 -15.72 16.32
C GLY A 204 -22.15 -14.96 15.11
N PRO A 205 -21.85 -15.70 14.03
CA PRO A 205 -21.10 -15.17 12.88
C PRO A 205 -21.79 -13.98 12.19
N GLU A 206 -23.12 -13.99 12.07
CA GLU A 206 -23.87 -12.89 11.44
C GLU A 206 -23.81 -11.60 12.27
N ALA A 207 -23.86 -11.72 13.61
CA ALA A 207 -23.72 -10.60 14.52
C ALA A 207 -22.32 -9.99 14.44
N ALA A 208 -21.28 -10.83 14.42
CA ALA A 208 -19.89 -10.41 14.23
C ALA A 208 -19.69 -9.72 12.88
N ALA A 209 -20.22 -10.28 11.80
CA ALA A 209 -20.17 -9.67 10.47
C ALA A 209 -20.85 -8.29 10.44
N ALA A 210 -22.03 -8.15 11.08
CA ALA A 210 -22.73 -6.87 11.18
C ALA A 210 -21.92 -5.83 11.97
N ALA A 211 -21.29 -6.24 13.08
CA ALA A 211 -20.44 -5.38 13.89
C ALA A 211 -19.19 -4.92 13.11
N HIS A 212 -18.49 -5.84 12.44
CA HIS A 212 -17.33 -5.54 11.60
C HIS A 212 -17.70 -4.63 10.43
N ALA A 213 -18.81 -4.90 9.75
CA ALA A 213 -19.30 -4.09 8.64
C ALA A 213 -19.65 -2.66 9.09
N ARG A 214 -20.26 -2.48 10.28
CA ARG A 214 -20.53 -1.15 10.83
C ARG A 214 -19.24 -0.34 10.99
N VAL A 215 -18.21 -0.93 11.60
CA VAL A 215 -16.92 -0.25 11.81
C VAL A 215 -16.26 0.05 10.46
N ALA A 216 -16.18 -0.94 9.57
CA ALA A 216 -15.59 -0.78 8.24
C ALA A 216 -16.29 0.30 7.41
N ASN A 217 -17.63 0.31 7.37
CA ASN A 217 -18.40 1.33 6.64
C ASN A 217 -18.19 2.73 7.22
N THR A 218 -18.08 2.85 8.54
CA THR A 218 -17.83 4.15 9.19
C THR A 218 -16.42 4.66 8.88
N VAL A 219 -15.42 3.78 8.96
CA VAL A 219 -14.03 4.12 8.62
C VAL A 219 -13.88 4.46 7.14
N ALA A 220 -14.48 3.67 6.24
CA ALA A 220 -14.44 3.92 4.81
C ALA A 220 -15.02 5.29 4.45
N ARG A 221 -16.16 5.66 5.08
CA ARG A 221 -16.78 6.97 4.88
C ARG A 221 -15.89 8.09 5.41
N HIS A 222 -15.36 7.94 6.62
CA HIS A 222 -14.43 8.93 7.21
C HIS A 222 -13.22 9.17 6.31
N LEU A 223 -12.59 8.10 5.81
CA LEU A 223 -11.44 8.19 4.91
C LEU A 223 -11.82 8.88 3.59
N ALA A 224 -12.96 8.51 2.98
CA ALA A 224 -13.42 9.14 1.75
C ALA A 224 -13.74 10.64 1.90
N GLU A 225 -14.30 11.04 3.05
CA GLU A 225 -14.61 12.45 3.35
C GLU A 225 -13.36 13.27 3.67
N ARG A 226 -12.42 12.71 4.42
CA ARG A 226 -11.19 13.42 4.88
C ARG A 226 -10.09 13.40 3.83
N HIS A 227 -10.03 12.36 3.03
CA HIS A 227 -8.95 12.04 2.09
C HIS A 227 -9.52 11.55 0.76
N PRO A 228 -10.18 12.42 -0.03
CA PRO A 228 -10.87 12.02 -1.25
C PRO A 228 -9.95 11.44 -2.34
N ASP A 229 -8.67 11.77 -2.31
CA ASP A 229 -7.64 11.21 -3.21
C ASP A 229 -7.00 9.92 -2.66
N GLY A 230 -7.44 9.45 -1.49
CA GLY A 230 -6.94 8.23 -0.85
C GLY A 230 -7.49 6.95 -1.49
N GLU A 231 -6.78 5.84 -1.30
CA GLU A 231 -7.27 4.54 -1.72
C GLU A 231 -8.47 4.10 -0.87
N PRO A 232 -9.42 3.33 -1.44
CA PRO A 232 -10.49 2.73 -0.67
C PRO A 232 -9.96 1.86 0.48
N LEU A 233 -10.69 1.86 1.60
CA LEU A 233 -10.43 0.96 2.71
C LEU A 233 -10.46 -0.50 2.24
N THR A 234 -9.46 -1.27 2.64
CA THR A 234 -9.49 -2.73 2.50
C THR A 234 -9.87 -3.38 3.83
N VAL A 235 -10.47 -4.57 3.77
CA VAL A 235 -10.86 -5.33 4.96
C VAL A 235 -10.33 -6.75 4.83
N MET A 236 -9.72 -7.26 5.89
CA MET A 236 -9.49 -8.69 6.07
C MET A 236 -10.54 -9.21 7.05
N PRO A 237 -11.55 -9.95 6.57
CA PRO A 237 -12.59 -10.52 7.43
C PRO A 237 -12.03 -11.61 8.35
N THR A 238 -12.86 -12.15 9.24
CA THR A 238 -12.49 -13.27 10.11
C THR A 238 -12.39 -14.59 9.34
N GLU A 239 -13.22 -14.77 8.30
CA GLU A 239 -13.16 -15.90 7.37
C GLU A 239 -12.53 -15.46 6.05
N TYR A 240 -11.31 -15.93 5.76
CA TYR A 240 -10.49 -15.50 4.62
C TYR A 240 -9.74 -16.65 3.95
#